data_AF-A0A935M314-F1
#
_entry.id   AF-A0A935M314-F1
#
_cell.length_a   1.000
_cell.length_b   1.000
_cell.length_c   1.000
_cell.angle_alpha   90.00
_cell.angle_beta   90.00
_cell.angle_gamma   90.00
#
_symmetry.space_group_name_H-M   'P 1'
#
loop_
_entity.id
_entity.type
_entity.pdbx_description
1 polymer ?
#
loop_
_entity_poly.entity_id
_entity_poly.type
_entity_poly.pdbx_seq_one_letter_code
_entity_poly.pdbx_strand_id
1 'polypeptide(L)'
;MILDAEFPEDRLDDVLKALHFDPVDPKLDSLPQTTVLLDSGDINEIHAKLDKHDWLRGRYIMLPNITPSGHKTLLRTSFQVKYRDMVAVGGYLDGSITNLDKPRHVGEKRILEGGDSAWGSKRLALFQTSDARKADFSTLGEHSTWVKWAVPTAEALRQACLAQESRLAQTEPSLPNVWISRLAVSNSKFMGRVDVALNPQYSALIGGRGTGKSTILDYLRWALCDQPAKSTEDDEVADPRVRQRRLIDATLKPQEAHVEVHCVINGITHAVRRYAADGTVLLKVGDGDFEKVRESVIQSLLPIQAYSQKQLSSVAIRVDELLRFVTAPIQRDLEEIDRKRQEVAGRLRENYGTLERHRTLTTEIERSAVRVRSLAEQAQALRDGLSGLSEEDRKVLAGKAGHDRVREFYVTWEQHLAATQAELTGQGHSVEATESVVGAWPGLLGGWSRGDEADGDGGGPG
;
A
#
# COMPACT_ATOMS: atom_id res chain seq x y z
N MET A 1 -12.82 -31.01 15.01
CA MET A 1 -14.13 -30.37 15.23
C MET A 1 -13.86 -28.95 15.72
N ILE A 2 -14.63 -27.97 15.26
CA ILE A 2 -14.53 -26.57 15.68
C ILE A 2 -15.92 -26.18 16.21
N LEU A 3 -15.97 -25.52 17.36
CA LEU A 3 -17.20 -24.97 17.96
C LEU A 3 -17.35 -23.49 17.60
N ASP A 4 -18.55 -22.94 17.75
CA ASP A 4 -18.76 -21.49 17.71
C ASP A 4 -17.80 -20.77 18.67
N ALA A 5 -17.33 -19.58 18.30
CA ALA A 5 -16.47 -18.79 19.17
C ALA A 5 -17.13 -18.39 20.50
N GLU A 6 -18.45 -18.21 20.51
CA GLU A 6 -19.26 -17.91 21.70
C GLU A 6 -19.86 -19.17 22.33
N PHE A 7 -19.29 -20.36 22.07
CA PHE A 7 -19.75 -21.58 22.71
C PHE A 7 -19.45 -21.53 24.22
N PRO A 8 -20.43 -21.81 25.11
CA PRO A 8 -20.22 -21.71 26.56
C PRO A 8 -19.12 -22.66 27.05
N GLU A 9 -18.10 -22.10 27.71
CA GLU A 9 -16.95 -22.88 28.21
C GLU A 9 -17.35 -23.94 29.23
N ASP A 10 -18.37 -23.64 30.05
CA ASP A 10 -18.94 -24.56 31.05
C ASP A 10 -19.60 -25.80 30.44
N ARG A 11 -19.84 -25.81 29.12
CA ARG A 11 -20.44 -26.93 28.39
C ARG A 11 -19.45 -27.72 27.53
N LEU A 12 -18.16 -27.41 27.57
CA LEU A 12 -17.16 -28.17 26.80
C LEU A 12 -17.11 -29.65 27.24
N ASP A 13 -17.25 -29.91 28.54
CA ASP A 13 -17.34 -31.26 29.08
C ASP A 13 -18.57 -32.02 28.57
N ASP A 14 -19.68 -31.33 28.38
CA ASP A 14 -20.90 -31.93 27.86
C ASP A 14 -20.76 -32.31 26.37
N VAL A 15 -19.92 -31.60 25.61
CA VAL A 15 -19.56 -31.98 24.23
C VAL A 15 -18.79 -33.30 24.22
N LEU A 16 -17.86 -33.49 25.16
CA LEU A 16 -17.13 -34.76 25.30
C LEU A 16 -18.09 -35.89 25.68
N LYS A 17 -18.99 -35.66 26.63
CA LYS A 17 -20.03 -36.65 27.00
C LYS A 17 -20.95 -37.00 25.83
N ALA A 18 -21.31 -36.02 25.00
CA ALA A 18 -22.10 -36.26 23.78
C ALA A 18 -21.36 -37.14 22.76
N LEU A 19 -20.03 -37.16 22.79
CA LEU A 19 -19.17 -38.09 22.05
C LEU A 19 -18.91 -39.41 22.79
N HIS A 20 -19.64 -39.67 23.89
CA HIS A 20 -19.45 -40.80 24.81
C HIS A 20 -18.03 -40.87 25.39
N PHE A 21 -17.46 -39.72 25.73
CA PHE A 21 -16.16 -39.60 26.37
C PHE A 21 -16.28 -38.86 27.70
N ASP A 22 -15.72 -39.44 28.77
CA ASP A 22 -15.68 -38.79 30.08
C ASP A 22 -14.59 -37.71 30.10
N PRO A 23 -14.91 -36.48 30.54
CA PRO A 23 -13.92 -35.44 30.72
C PRO A 23 -12.78 -35.90 31.63
N VAL A 24 -11.55 -35.54 31.25
CA VAL A 24 -10.35 -35.85 32.03
C VAL A 24 -10.18 -34.78 33.10
N ASP A 25 -9.83 -35.18 34.33
CA ASP A 25 -9.52 -34.23 35.41
C ASP A 25 -8.33 -33.34 34.99
N PRO A 26 -8.52 -32.00 34.89
CA PRO A 26 -7.47 -31.08 34.49
C PRO A 26 -6.29 -31.02 35.48
N LYS A 27 -6.44 -31.57 36.69
CA LYS A 27 -5.39 -31.60 37.72
C LYS A 27 -4.42 -32.77 37.60
N LEU A 28 -4.60 -33.68 36.63
CA LEU A 28 -3.68 -34.78 36.43
C LEU A 28 -2.30 -34.27 36.00
N ASP A 29 -1.24 -34.79 36.63
CA ASP A 29 0.15 -34.47 36.31
C ASP A 29 0.57 -34.88 34.88
N SER A 30 -0.21 -35.77 34.25
CA SER A 30 -0.03 -36.18 32.86
C SER A 30 -1.36 -36.50 32.19
N LEU A 31 -1.46 -36.15 30.90
CA LEU A 31 -2.62 -36.51 30.09
C LEU A 31 -2.66 -38.01 29.83
N PRO A 32 -3.85 -38.64 29.86
CA PRO A 32 -4.00 -40.06 29.55
C PRO A 32 -3.61 -40.36 28.09
N GLN A 33 -3.24 -41.61 27.83
CA GLN A 33 -2.97 -42.06 26.46
C GLN A 33 -4.19 -41.86 25.56
N THR A 34 -3.95 -41.39 24.33
CA THR A 34 -4.99 -41.23 23.32
C THR A 34 -5.55 -42.59 22.91
N THR A 35 -6.84 -42.81 23.12
CA THR A 35 -7.57 -44.00 22.69
C THR A 35 -8.39 -43.70 21.43
N VAL A 36 -8.68 -44.73 20.64
CA VAL A 36 -9.66 -44.62 19.54
C VAL A 36 -11.05 -44.71 20.16
N LEU A 37 -11.94 -43.80 19.76
CA LEU A 37 -13.34 -43.85 20.16
C LEU A 37 -13.99 -45.12 19.58
N LEU A 38 -14.32 -46.09 20.44
CA LEU A 38 -14.81 -47.41 20.04
C LEU A 38 -16.23 -47.36 19.43
N ASP A 39 -17.04 -46.38 19.83
CA ASP A 39 -18.41 -46.14 19.35
C ASP A 39 -18.49 -44.88 18.48
N SER A 40 -17.41 -44.48 17.78
CA SER A 40 -17.49 -43.29 16.92
C SER A 40 -18.24 -43.54 15.60
N GLY A 41 -18.36 -44.79 15.15
CA GLY A 41 -18.97 -45.06 13.86
C GLY A 41 -18.25 -44.38 12.69
N ASP A 42 -19.00 -43.94 11.68
CA ASP A 42 -18.51 -43.02 10.65
C ASP A 42 -18.80 -41.54 10.97
N ILE A 43 -18.26 -40.62 10.17
CA ILE A 43 -18.40 -39.18 10.43
C ILE A 43 -19.86 -38.70 10.43
N ASN A 44 -20.74 -39.36 9.68
CA ASN A 44 -22.15 -39.01 9.63
C ASN A 44 -22.88 -39.49 10.88
N GLU A 45 -22.52 -40.66 11.40
CA GLU A 45 -23.01 -41.15 12.69
C GLU A 45 -22.58 -40.22 13.83
N ILE A 46 -21.34 -39.70 13.82
CA ILE A 46 -20.91 -38.69 14.80
C ILE A 46 -21.76 -37.42 14.67
N HIS A 47 -21.98 -36.92 13.45
CA HIS A 47 -22.86 -35.79 13.22
C HIS A 47 -24.27 -36.04 13.78
N ALA A 48 -24.86 -37.20 13.49
CA ALA A 48 -26.19 -37.57 13.96
C ALA A 48 -26.25 -37.72 15.49
N LYS A 49 -25.17 -38.14 16.15
CA LYS A 49 -25.09 -38.17 17.63
C LYS A 49 -25.08 -36.77 18.22
N LEU A 50 -24.23 -35.88 17.70
CA LEU A 50 -24.12 -34.50 18.20
C LEU A 50 -25.41 -33.69 17.95
N ASP A 51 -26.06 -33.89 16.81
CA ASP A 51 -27.30 -33.20 16.45
C ASP A 51 -28.53 -33.62 17.28
N LYS A 52 -28.44 -34.68 18.10
CA LYS A 52 -29.50 -35.03 19.09
C LYS A 52 -29.58 -34.02 20.23
N HIS A 53 -28.57 -33.19 20.40
CA HIS A 53 -28.49 -32.20 21.46
C HIS A 53 -28.81 -30.81 20.92
N ASP A 54 -29.99 -30.28 21.25
CA ASP A 54 -30.44 -28.96 20.78
C ASP A 54 -29.46 -27.82 21.12
N TRP A 55 -28.71 -27.96 22.21
CA TRP A 55 -27.72 -26.96 22.64
C TRP A 55 -26.42 -26.99 21.82
N LEU A 56 -26.16 -28.07 21.08
CA LEU A 56 -24.96 -28.26 20.25
C LEU A 56 -25.26 -28.16 18.77
N ARG A 57 -26.46 -28.59 18.35
CA ARG A 57 -26.88 -28.61 16.95
C ARG A 57 -26.69 -27.24 16.29
N GLY A 58 -25.97 -27.23 15.16
CA GLY A 58 -25.66 -26.01 14.41
C GLY A 58 -24.56 -25.11 15.00
N ARG A 59 -23.97 -25.49 16.13
CA ARG A 59 -22.90 -24.74 16.83
C ARG A 59 -21.52 -25.36 16.71
N TYR A 60 -21.36 -26.31 15.80
CA TYR A 60 -20.10 -26.99 15.52
C TYR A 60 -19.96 -27.32 14.03
N ILE A 61 -18.71 -27.47 13.60
CA ILE A 61 -18.37 -27.99 12.27
C ILE A 61 -17.30 -29.08 12.40
N MET A 62 -17.47 -30.18 11.68
CA MET A 62 -16.44 -31.21 11.53
C MET A 62 -15.69 -31.02 10.22
N LEU A 63 -14.37 -31.02 10.33
CA LEU A 63 -13.45 -30.99 9.20
C LEU A 63 -12.63 -32.29 9.30
N PRO A 64 -12.95 -33.34 8.53
CA PRO A 64 -12.15 -34.56 8.50
C PRO A 64 -10.76 -34.32 7.91
N ASN A 65 -9.83 -35.20 8.26
CA ASN A 65 -8.52 -35.28 7.60
C ASN A 65 -8.70 -35.81 6.18
N ILE A 66 -8.21 -35.05 5.22
CA ILE A 66 -8.20 -35.38 3.79
C ILE A 66 -6.79 -35.29 3.20
N THR A 67 -5.75 -35.32 4.03
CA THR A 67 -4.35 -35.34 3.60
C THR A 67 -4.13 -36.50 2.63
N PRO A 68 -3.53 -36.27 1.45
CA PRO A 68 -3.13 -37.32 0.53
C PRO A 68 -2.09 -38.20 1.19
N SER A 69 -2.34 -39.52 1.20
CA SER A 69 -1.50 -40.53 1.88
C SER A 69 -1.42 -40.38 3.42
N GLY A 70 -1.14 -41.47 4.12
CA GLY A 70 -0.96 -41.49 5.58
C GLY A 70 -2.02 -42.25 6.38
N HIS A 71 -1.85 -42.24 7.71
CA HIS A 71 -2.78 -42.86 8.65
C HIS A 71 -3.95 -41.91 8.97
N LYS A 72 -5.19 -42.43 9.01
CA LYS A 72 -6.42 -41.69 9.41
C LYS A 72 -6.91 -40.57 8.47
N THR A 73 -6.77 -40.75 7.15
CA THR A 73 -7.37 -39.87 6.11
C THR A 73 -8.62 -40.50 5.48
N LEU A 74 -9.56 -39.68 5.01
CA LEU A 74 -10.72 -40.13 4.21
C LEU A 74 -10.36 -40.53 2.78
N LEU A 75 -9.21 -40.08 2.25
CA LEU A 75 -8.77 -40.38 0.89
C LEU A 75 -8.11 -41.76 0.82
N ARG A 76 -8.92 -42.81 1.00
CA ARG A 76 -8.48 -44.22 0.98
C ARG A 76 -9.37 -45.07 0.09
N THR A 77 -8.78 -46.10 -0.52
CA THR A 77 -9.53 -47.13 -1.23
C THR A 77 -10.64 -47.70 -0.32
N SER A 78 -11.83 -47.90 -0.89
CA SER A 78 -13.05 -48.37 -0.21
C SER A 78 -13.80 -47.32 0.63
N PHE A 79 -13.34 -46.07 0.68
CA PHE A 79 -14.03 -44.98 1.38
C PHE A 79 -14.86 -44.08 0.45
N GLN A 80 -15.04 -44.47 -0.81
CA GLN A 80 -15.79 -43.70 -1.81
C GLN A 80 -17.21 -43.35 -1.36
N VAL A 81 -17.95 -44.35 -0.86
CA VAL A 81 -19.33 -44.15 -0.36
C VAL A 81 -19.32 -43.19 0.84
N LYS A 82 -18.38 -43.38 1.78
CA LYS A 82 -18.24 -42.50 2.95
C LYS A 82 -17.94 -41.05 2.55
N TYR A 83 -17.07 -40.83 1.58
CA TYR A 83 -16.75 -39.49 1.08
C TYR A 83 -17.93 -38.85 0.35
N ARG A 84 -18.58 -39.60 -0.54
CA ARG A 84 -19.72 -39.10 -1.31
C ARG A 84 -20.88 -38.67 -0.40
N ASP A 85 -21.15 -39.49 0.62
CA ASP A 85 -22.31 -39.34 1.47
C ASP A 85 -22.02 -38.48 2.73
N MET A 86 -20.77 -38.03 2.94
CA MET A 86 -20.43 -37.27 4.15
C MET A 86 -21.18 -35.93 4.23
N VAL A 87 -21.58 -35.52 5.43
CA VAL A 87 -22.21 -34.21 5.68
C VAL A 87 -21.19 -33.08 5.60
N ALA A 88 -19.94 -33.33 6.02
CA ALA A 88 -18.87 -32.34 6.06
C ALA A 88 -18.64 -31.68 4.68
N VAL A 89 -18.59 -30.36 4.63
CA VAL A 89 -18.40 -29.56 3.40
C VAL A 89 -16.98 -29.00 3.26
N GLY A 90 -16.14 -29.20 4.27
CA GLY A 90 -14.72 -28.90 4.26
C GLY A 90 -13.95 -30.02 4.93
N GLY A 91 -12.63 -30.03 4.73
CA GLY A 91 -11.69 -30.93 5.37
C GLY A 91 -10.35 -30.24 5.55
N TYR A 92 -9.48 -30.82 6.37
CA TYR A 92 -8.15 -30.26 6.60
C TYR A 92 -7.05 -31.12 5.97
N LEU A 93 -5.97 -30.46 5.56
CA LEU A 93 -4.75 -30.99 4.98
C LEU A 93 -3.59 -30.68 5.93
N ASP A 94 -2.85 -31.70 6.33
CA ASP A 94 -1.59 -31.55 7.03
C ASP A 94 -0.53 -31.10 6.03
N GLY A 95 -0.06 -29.86 6.16
CA GLY A 95 0.87 -29.24 5.23
C GLY A 95 0.20 -28.30 4.21
N SER A 96 1.04 -27.72 3.35
CA SER A 96 0.61 -26.85 2.25
C SER A 96 -0.30 -27.57 1.25
N ILE A 97 -1.33 -26.86 0.78
CA ILE A 97 -2.21 -27.28 -0.32
C ILE A 97 -1.43 -27.60 -1.61
N THR A 98 -0.29 -26.94 -1.85
CA THR A 98 0.56 -27.14 -3.04
C THR A 98 1.12 -28.57 -3.13
N ASN A 99 1.08 -29.34 -2.04
CA ASN A 99 1.39 -30.76 -2.08
C ASN A 99 0.48 -31.53 -3.04
N LEU A 100 -0.77 -31.09 -3.25
CA LEU A 100 -1.71 -31.69 -4.20
C LEU A 100 -1.28 -31.51 -5.66
N ASP A 101 -0.42 -30.54 -5.97
CA ASP A 101 0.07 -30.30 -7.33
C ASP A 101 1.19 -31.27 -7.74
N LYS A 102 1.69 -32.09 -6.80
CA LYS A 102 2.71 -33.09 -7.09
C LYS A 102 2.13 -34.19 -8.00
N PRO A 103 2.88 -34.71 -9.00
CA PRO A 103 2.38 -35.71 -9.94
C PRO A 103 1.77 -36.97 -9.31
N ARG A 104 2.27 -37.36 -8.13
CA ARG A 104 1.78 -38.51 -7.37
C ARG A 104 0.40 -38.31 -6.71
N HIS A 105 -0.10 -37.08 -6.62
CA HIS A 105 -1.35 -36.72 -5.93
C HIS A 105 -2.44 -36.19 -6.88
N VAL A 106 -2.27 -36.37 -8.19
CA VAL A 106 -3.23 -35.91 -9.21
C VAL A 106 -4.60 -36.57 -9.04
N GLY A 107 -4.63 -37.84 -8.61
CA GLY A 107 -5.88 -38.56 -8.33
C GLY A 107 -6.64 -37.96 -7.15
N GLU A 108 -5.97 -37.79 -6.01
CA GLU A 108 -6.52 -37.17 -4.81
C GLU A 108 -7.00 -35.74 -5.06
N LYS A 109 -6.22 -34.94 -5.80
CA LYS A 109 -6.63 -33.60 -6.23
C LYS A 109 -7.93 -33.65 -7.02
N ARG A 110 -8.03 -34.54 -8.01
CA ARG A 110 -9.23 -34.72 -8.83
C ARG A 110 -10.45 -35.14 -8.00
N ILE A 111 -10.27 -35.97 -6.96
CA ILE A 111 -11.34 -36.35 -6.02
C ILE A 111 -11.84 -35.12 -5.25
N LEU A 112 -10.92 -34.34 -4.66
CA LEU A 112 -11.24 -33.15 -3.87
C LEU A 112 -11.89 -32.04 -4.71
N GLU A 113 -11.56 -31.98 -5.99
CA GLU A 113 -12.16 -31.06 -6.97
C GLU A 113 -13.54 -31.53 -7.47
N GLY A 114 -13.98 -32.75 -7.12
CA GLY A 114 -15.24 -33.33 -7.58
C GLY A 114 -15.19 -33.87 -9.02
N GLY A 115 -14.00 -34.12 -9.56
CA GLY A 115 -13.77 -34.57 -10.93
C GLY A 115 -13.72 -36.10 -11.12
N ASP A 116 -13.80 -36.88 -10.04
CA ASP A 116 -13.78 -38.35 -10.06
C ASP A 116 -15.18 -38.93 -9.78
N SER A 117 -15.77 -39.61 -10.75
CA SER A 117 -17.14 -40.13 -10.65
C SER A 117 -17.31 -41.24 -9.61
N ALA A 118 -16.24 -41.98 -9.28
CA ALA A 118 -16.31 -43.02 -8.25
C ALA A 118 -16.46 -42.40 -6.84
N TRP A 119 -15.97 -41.18 -6.65
CA TRP A 119 -16.04 -40.43 -5.39
C TRP A 119 -17.18 -39.40 -5.35
N GLY A 120 -17.88 -39.22 -6.48
CA GLY A 120 -18.96 -38.27 -6.65
C GLY A 120 -18.49 -36.89 -7.08
N SER A 121 -19.44 -36.01 -7.41
CA SER A 121 -19.18 -34.64 -7.91
C SER A 121 -18.94 -33.61 -6.80
N LYS A 122 -18.81 -34.06 -5.55
CA LYS A 122 -18.71 -33.19 -4.39
C LYS A 122 -17.29 -32.62 -4.29
N ARG A 123 -17.18 -31.32 -4.54
CA ARG A 123 -15.97 -30.55 -4.26
C ARG A 123 -15.88 -30.22 -2.77
N LEU A 124 -14.70 -30.33 -2.19
CA LEU A 124 -14.46 -30.06 -0.77
C LEU A 124 -13.61 -28.81 -0.56
N ALA A 125 -14.00 -28.00 0.43
CA ALA A 125 -13.17 -26.91 0.91
C ALA A 125 -11.98 -27.42 1.72
N LEU A 126 -10.82 -26.82 1.52
CA LEU A 126 -9.55 -27.31 2.08
C LEU A 126 -8.99 -26.30 3.07
N PHE A 127 -8.67 -26.76 4.27
CA PHE A 127 -7.96 -26.00 5.29
C PHE A 127 -6.56 -26.57 5.48
N GLN A 128 -5.53 -25.79 5.21
CA GLN A 128 -4.16 -26.22 5.49
C GLN A 128 -3.84 -26.04 6.97
N THR A 129 -3.18 -27.03 7.56
CA THR A 129 -2.80 -27.04 8.97
C THR A 129 -1.31 -27.34 9.10
N SER A 130 -0.63 -26.62 10.00
CA SER A 130 0.77 -26.93 10.32
C SER A 130 0.94 -28.16 11.20
N ASP A 131 -0.15 -28.64 11.82
CA ASP A 131 -0.15 -29.75 12.79
C ASP A 131 1.07 -29.68 13.74
N ALA A 132 1.15 -28.56 14.47
CA ALA A 132 2.31 -28.22 15.30
C ALA A 132 2.37 -29.12 16.54
N ARG A 133 3.09 -30.24 16.41
CA ARG A 133 3.28 -31.24 17.48
C ARG A 133 4.55 -31.04 18.28
N LYS A 134 5.43 -30.12 17.86
CA LYS A 134 6.67 -29.83 18.58
C LYS A 134 6.37 -28.92 19.78
N ALA A 135 6.97 -29.26 20.92
CA ALA A 135 6.82 -28.49 22.16
C ALA A 135 7.35 -27.05 22.06
N ASP A 136 8.24 -26.78 21.10
CA ASP A 136 8.81 -25.45 20.85
C ASP A 136 7.93 -24.56 19.97
N PHE A 137 6.78 -25.06 19.50
CA PHE A 137 5.86 -24.38 18.57
C PHE A 137 6.53 -23.91 17.27
N SER A 138 7.68 -24.46 16.88
CA SER A 138 8.47 -23.99 15.74
C SER A 138 7.75 -24.09 14.39
N THR A 139 6.75 -24.97 14.27
CA THR A 139 5.94 -25.13 13.05
C THR A 139 4.58 -24.43 13.15
N LEU A 140 4.24 -23.79 14.27
CA LEU A 140 2.94 -23.14 14.44
C LEU A 140 2.78 -21.99 13.43
N GLY A 141 1.66 -21.98 12.70
CA GLY A 141 1.34 -20.93 11.73
C GLY A 141 2.05 -21.05 10.37
N GLU A 142 2.94 -22.03 10.18
CA GLU A 142 3.63 -22.30 8.90
C GLU A 142 2.66 -22.45 7.71
N HIS A 143 1.46 -22.98 7.94
CA HIS A 143 0.39 -23.09 6.98
C HIS A 143 -0.90 -22.53 7.58
N SER A 144 -1.51 -21.57 6.86
CA SER A 144 -2.68 -20.84 7.33
C SER A 144 -3.73 -20.70 6.23
N THR A 145 -4.99 -21.00 6.53
CA THR A 145 -6.12 -20.70 5.63
C THR A 145 -6.85 -19.46 6.14
N TRP A 146 -7.03 -18.49 5.26
CA TRP A 146 -7.74 -17.26 5.53
C TRP A 146 -9.22 -17.44 5.17
N VAL A 147 -10.10 -17.07 6.10
CA VAL A 147 -11.55 -17.24 5.94
C VAL A 147 -12.26 -15.90 6.05
N LYS A 148 -13.12 -15.60 5.07
CA LYS A 148 -13.94 -14.38 5.05
C LYS A 148 -15.32 -14.64 5.67
N TRP A 149 -15.50 -14.21 6.91
CA TRP A 149 -16.77 -14.22 7.64
C TRP A 149 -17.05 -12.88 8.34
N ALA A 150 -18.29 -12.68 8.78
CA ALA A 150 -18.68 -11.52 9.59
C ALA A 150 -18.66 -11.85 11.09
N VAL A 151 -19.23 -13.01 11.47
CA VAL A 151 -19.25 -13.52 12.85
C VAL A 151 -18.63 -14.93 12.83
N PRO A 152 -17.65 -15.23 13.70
CA PRO A 152 -16.92 -16.50 13.71
C PRO A 152 -17.75 -17.65 14.30
N THR A 153 -18.70 -18.15 13.51
CA THR A 153 -19.56 -19.29 13.86
C THR A 153 -19.24 -20.51 13.00
N ALA A 154 -19.61 -21.69 13.48
CA ALA A 154 -19.54 -22.93 12.72
C ALA A 154 -20.34 -22.85 11.41
N GLU A 155 -21.52 -22.21 11.43
CA GLU A 155 -22.30 -21.98 10.22
C GLU A 155 -21.59 -21.03 9.25
N ALA A 156 -20.91 -19.99 9.74
CA ALA A 156 -20.11 -19.11 8.87
C ALA A 156 -18.96 -19.85 8.19
N LEU A 157 -18.29 -20.77 8.91
CA LEU A 157 -17.31 -21.68 8.34
C LEU A 157 -17.93 -22.61 7.27
N ARG A 158 -19.11 -23.17 7.53
CA ARG A 158 -19.84 -24.00 6.57
C ARG A 158 -20.16 -23.23 5.29
N GLN A 159 -20.67 -22.01 5.42
CA GLN A 159 -20.95 -21.11 4.29
C GLN A 159 -19.68 -20.72 3.54
N ALA A 160 -18.57 -20.52 4.26
CA ALA A 160 -17.26 -20.28 3.64
C ALA A 160 -16.80 -21.48 2.81
N CYS A 161 -17.00 -22.70 3.30
CA CYS A 161 -16.69 -23.92 2.55
C CYS A 161 -17.52 -24.04 1.26
N LEU A 162 -18.83 -23.79 1.35
CA LEU A 162 -19.72 -23.84 0.20
C LEU A 162 -19.39 -22.79 -0.86
N ALA A 163 -18.90 -21.62 -0.44
CA ALA A 163 -18.48 -20.52 -1.32
C ALA A 163 -16.96 -20.33 -1.34
N GLN A 164 -16.20 -21.44 -1.28
CA GLN A 164 -14.74 -21.48 -1.08
C GLN A 164 -13.95 -20.54 -1.99
N GLU A 165 -14.35 -20.38 -3.26
CA GLU A 165 -13.65 -19.52 -4.22
C GLU A 165 -13.67 -18.03 -3.84
N SER A 166 -14.67 -17.61 -3.08
CA SER A 166 -14.86 -16.21 -2.67
C SER A 166 -14.55 -15.96 -1.19
N ARG A 167 -14.49 -17.03 -0.39
CA ARG A 167 -14.42 -16.94 1.08
C ARG A 167 -13.22 -17.63 1.70
N LEU A 168 -12.49 -18.46 0.97
CA LEU A 168 -11.28 -19.11 1.44
C LEU A 168 -10.09 -18.69 0.59
N ALA A 169 -8.98 -18.37 1.25
CA ALA A 169 -7.71 -18.12 0.61
C ALA A 169 -6.60 -18.90 1.32
N GLN A 170 -5.73 -19.53 0.54
CA GLN A 170 -4.60 -20.31 1.07
C GLN A 170 -3.33 -19.47 1.25
N THR A 171 -3.39 -18.23 0.79
CA THR A 171 -2.37 -17.20 0.98
C THR A 171 -3.02 -16.00 1.61
N GLU A 172 -2.21 -15.16 2.25
CA GLU A 172 -2.71 -13.91 2.84
C GLU A 172 -3.39 -13.05 1.76
N PRO A 173 -4.67 -12.70 1.96
CA PRO A 173 -5.40 -11.90 0.98
C PRO A 173 -4.86 -10.48 0.97
N SER A 174 -4.64 -9.92 -0.21
CA SER A 174 -4.33 -8.50 -0.33
C SER A 174 -5.57 -7.67 0.02
N LEU A 175 -5.38 -6.72 0.93
CA LEU A 175 -6.38 -5.70 1.23
C LEU A 175 -6.05 -4.43 0.45
N PRO A 176 -7.06 -3.68 -0.02
CA PRO A 176 -6.82 -2.41 -0.68
C PRO A 176 -6.25 -1.39 0.32
N ASN A 177 -5.24 -0.64 -0.10
CA ASN A 177 -4.67 0.45 0.70
C ASN A 177 -5.53 1.71 0.69
N VAL A 178 -6.50 1.78 -0.23
CA VAL A 178 -7.43 2.91 -0.37
C VAL A 178 -8.85 2.36 -0.44
N TRP A 179 -9.70 2.72 0.52
CA TRP A 179 -11.11 2.32 0.51
C TRP A 179 -12.00 3.32 1.25
N ILE A 180 -13.30 3.25 0.98
CA ILE A 180 -14.32 4.00 1.72
C ILE A 180 -14.78 3.11 2.87
N SER A 181 -14.67 3.61 4.10
CA SER A 181 -15.03 2.86 5.31
C SER A 181 -16.42 3.17 5.82
N ARG A 182 -16.94 4.38 5.57
CA ARG A 182 -18.26 4.80 6.06
C ARG A 182 -18.84 5.92 5.22
N LEU A 183 -20.17 5.91 5.09
CA LEU A 183 -20.96 7.01 4.55
C LEU A 183 -21.97 7.45 5.62
N ALA A 184 -21.98 8.74 5.94
CA ALA A 184 -22.95 9.36 6.81
C ALA A 184 -23.69 10.48 6.07
N VAL A 185 -25.02 10.46 6.12
CA VAL A 185 -25.89 11.51 5.60
C VAL A 185 -26.64 12.08 6.79
N SER A 186 -26.40 13.35 7.08
CA SER A 186 -27.02 14.02 8.24
C SER A 186 -28.53 13.96 8.23
N ASN A 187 -29.14 14.26 7.09
CA ASN A 187 -30.57 14.11 6.85
C ASN A 187 -30.88 14.05 5.34
N SER A 188 -32.04 13.55 4.97
CA SER A 188 -32.54 13.53 3.58
C SER A 188 -34.06 13.51 3.60
N LYS A 189 -34.69 14.25 2.67
CA LYS A 189 -36.16 14.37 2.57
C LYS A 189 -36.89 13.02 2.59
N PHE A 190 -36.30 11.97 2.02
CA PHE A 190 -36.98 10.68 1.86
C PHE A 190 -36.32 9.52 2.63
N MET A 191 -35.06 9.65 3.07
CA MET A 191 -34.36 8.59 3.84
C MET A 191 -34.15 8.92 5.30
N GLY A 192 -34.30 10.19 5.70
CA GLY A 192 -33.84 10.65 7.01
C GLY A 192 -32.31 10.59 7.13
N ARG A 193 -31.83 10.41 8.36
CA ARG A 193 -30.41 10.20 8.66
C ARG A 193 -29.96 8.81 8.18
N VAL A 194 -28.83 8.75 7.49
CA VAL A 194 -28.24 7.49 7.00
C VAL A 194 -26.83 7.36 7.56
N ASP A 195 -26.46 6.16 8.00
CA ASP A 195 -25.14 5.87 8.57
C ASP A 195 -24.77 4.43 8.23
N VAL A 196 -23.82 4.26 7.30
CA VAL A 196 -23.51 2.96 6.70
C VAL A 196 -22.01 2.72 6.77
N ALA A 197 -21.61 1.63 7.43
CA ALA A 197 -20.26 1.10 7.35
C ALA A 197 -20.09 0.27 6.06
N LEU A 198 -18.94 0.42 5.42
CA LEU A 198 -18.60 -0.27 4.17
C LEU A 198 -17.39 -1.19 4.38
N ASN A 199 -17.46 -2.37 3.77
CA ASN A 199 -16.37 -3.33 3.79
C ASN A 199 -15.24 -2.85 2.85
N PRO A 200 -13.96 -2.97 3.25
CA PRO A 200 -12.81 -2.53 2.43
C PRO A 200 -12.77 -3.14 1.02
N GLN A 201 -13.24 -4.39 0.87
CA GLN A 201 -13.15 -5.12 -0.40
C GLN A 201 -14.42 -4.95 -1.24
N TYR A 202 -15.58 -5.27 -0.67
CA TYR A 202 -16.83 -5.30 -1.44
C TYR A 202 -18.05 -5.12 -0.54
N SER A 203 -18.93 -4.18 -0.93
CA SER A 203 -20.20 -3.93 -0.28
C SER A 203 -21.33 -3.96 -1.32
N ALA A 204 -22.41 -4.69 -1.03
CA ALA A 204 -23.60 -4.74 -1.87
C ALA A 204 -24.79 -4.14 -1.13
N LEU A 205 -25.49 -3.21 -1.78
CA LEU A 205 -26.75 -2.64 -1.29
C LEU A 205 -27.92 -3.38 -1.95
N ILE A 206 -28.71 -4.12 -1.17
CA ILE A 206 -29.82 -4.96 -1.66
C ILE A 206 -31.15 -4.47 -1.08
N GLY A 207 -32.21 -4.49 -1.89
CA GLY A 207 -33.55 -4.07 -1.47
C GLY A 207 -34.49 -3.82 -2.64
N GLY A 208 -35.79 -3.68 -2.34
CA GLY A 208 -36.85 -3.45 -3.33
C GLY A 208 -36.70 -2.15 -4.14
N ARG A 209 -37.52 -1.96 -5.17
CA ARG A 209 -37.49 -0.70 -5.95
C ARG A 209 -37.90 0.48 -5.05
N GLY A 210 -37.29 1.65 -5.26
CA GLY A 210 -37.61 2.86 -4.51
C GLY A 210 -36.97 2.98 -3.11
N THR A 211 -36.24 1.98 -2.61
CA THR A 211 -35.66 2.00 -1.25
C THR A 211 -34.41 2.90 -1.09
N GLY A 212 -34.08 3.75 -2.07
CA GLY A 212 -32.95 4.69 -1.97
C GLY A 212 -31.55 4.16 -2.28
N LYS A 213 -31.39 2.90 -2.71
CA LYS A 213 -30.07 2.30 -3.04
C LYS A 213 -29.22 3.13 -4.00
N SER A 214 -29.80 3.55 -5.13
CA SER A 214 -29.09 4.38 -6.11
C SER A 214 -28.79 5.77 -5.55
N THR A 215 -29.67 6.31 -4.72
CA THR A 215 -29.48 7.62 -4.10
C THR A 215 -28.31 7.62 -3.11
N ILE A 216 -28.13 6.56 -2.33
CA ILE A 216 -26.95 6.40 -1.46
C ILE A 216 -25.67 6.49 -2.30
N LEU A 217 -25.62 5.81 -3.45
CA LEU A 217 -24.48 5.87 -4.35
C LEU A 217 -24.30 7.26 -4.97
N ASP A 218 -25.38 7.94 -5.34
CA ASP A 218 -25.31 9.30 -5.89
C ASP A 218 -24.86 10.32 -4.84
N TYR A 219 -25.24 10.16 -3.57
CA TYR A 219 -24.74 10.97 -2.44
C TYR A 219 -23.25 10.77 -2.20
N LEU A 220 -22.79 9.52 -2.22
CA LEU A 220 -21.38 9.17 -2.12
C LEU A 220 -20.56 9.83 -3.24
N ARG A 221 -21.01 9.69 -4.49
CA ARG A 221 -20.37 10.31 -5.66
C ARG A 221 -20.34 11.83 -5.55
N TRP A 222 -21.43 12.43 -5.10
CA TRP A 222 -21.55 13.88 -4.95
C TRP A 222 -20.60 14.41 -3.87
N ALA A 223 -20.54 13.75 -2.71
CA ALA A 223 -19.63 14.13 -1.63
C ALA A 223 -18.16 14.03 -2.05
N LEU A 224 -17.82 12.98 -2.82
CA LEU A 224 -16.48 12.78 -3.38
C LEU A 224 -16.19 13.60 -4.63
N CYS A 225 -17.07 14.54 -4.99
CA CYS A 225 -16.89 15.45 -6.11
C CYS A 225 -16.65 14.73 -7.46
N ASP A 226 -17.28 13.57 -7.68
CA ASP A 226 -17.20 12.84 -8.94
C ASP A 226 -17.69 13.71 -10.10
N GLN A 227 -16.95 13.64 -11.20
CA GLN A 227 -17.31 14.30 -12.46
C GLN A 227 -17.39 13.23 -13.56
N PRO A 228 -18.58 12.67 -13.83
CA PRO A 228 -18.76 11.74 -14.95
C PRO A 228 -18.52 12.45 -16.29
N ALA A 229 -18.12 11.74 -17.35
CA ALA A 229 -17.85 12.39 -18.63
C ALA A 229 -19.13 13.08 -19.17
N LYS A 230 -18.97 14.25 -19.79
CA LYS A 230 -20.09 15.05 -20.32
C LYS A 230 -20.85 14.24 -21.36
N SER A 231 -22.18 14.25 -21.28
CA SER A 231 -23.00 13.60 -22.30
C SER A 231 -22.87 14.33 -23.64
N THR A 232 -22.85 13.58 -24.73
CA THR A 232 -22.86 14.07 -26.12
C THR A 232 -24.28 14.03 -26.70
N GLU A 233 -24.52 14.73 -27.81
CA GLU A 233 -25.85 14.79 -28.46
C GLU A 233 -26.37 13.41 -28.89
N ASP A 234 -25.47 12.45 -29.12
CA ASP A 234 -25.79 11.06 -29.47
C ASP A 234 -26.19 10.17 -28.27
N ASP A 235 -26.20 10.69 -27.04
CA ASP A 235 -26.49 9.89 -25.86
C ASP A 235 -28.00 9.69 -25.65
N GLU A 236 -28.46 8.43 -25.68
CA GLU A 236 -29.84 8.05 -25.33
C GLU A 236 -30.18 8.26 -23.83
N VAL A 237 -29.16 8.48 -22.99
CA VAL A 237 -29.29 8.62 -21.52
C VAL A 237 -29.03 10.05 -21.09
N ALA A 238 -29.97 10.63 -20.34
CA ALA A 238 -29.84 11.98 -19.78
C ALA A 238 -28.55 12.17 -18.95
N ASP A 239 -27.93 13.35 -19.05
CA ASP A 239 -26.68 13.71 -18.38
C ASP A 239 -26.70 13.32 -16.88
N PRO A 240 -25.84 12.37 -16.45
CA PRO A 240 -25.72 11.97 -15.06
C PRO A 240 -25.49 13.15 -14.10
N ARG A 241 -24.81 14.20 -14.54
CA ARG A 241 -24.54 15.40 -13.73
C ARG A 241 -25.82 16.16 -13.45
N VAL A 242 -26.67 16.34 -14.46
CA VAL A 242 -27.97 17.02 -14.32
C VAL A 242 -28.88 16.22 -13.39
N ARG A 243 -28.91 14.90 -13.56
CA ARG A 243 -29.68 14.00 -12.70
C ARG A 243 -29.22 14.07 -11.25
N GLN A 244 -27.91 13.99 -11.00
CA GLN A 244 -27.35 14.08 -9.65
C GLN A 244 -27.67 15.44 -9.03
N ARG A 245 -27.47 16.56 -9.75
CA ARG A 245 -27.80 17.90 -9.24
C ARG A 245 -29.27 18.01 -8.86
N ARG A 246 -30.19 17.57 -9.72
CA ARG A 246 -31.64 17.54 -9.41
C ARG A 246 -31.95 16.70 -8.18
N LEU A 247 -31.28 15.56 -8.00
CA LEU A 247 -31.45 14.72 -6.83
C LEU A 247 -31.01 15.44 -5.54
N ILE A 248 -29.82 16.04 -5.54
CA ILE A 248 -29.30 16.79 -4.38
C ILE A 248 -30.21 17.98 -4.04
N ASP A 249 -30.63 18.73 -5.06
CA ASP A 249 -31.52 19.89 -4.92
C ASP A 249 -32.90 19.50 -4.37
N ALA A 250 -33.43 18.34 -4.75
CA ALA A 250 -34.74 17.89 -4.30
C ALA A 250 -34.72 17.21 -2.93
N THR A 251 -33.58 16.66 -2.50
CA THR A 251 -33.51 15.74 -1.34
C THR A 251 -32.65 16.23 -0.17
N LEU A 252 -31.52 16.87 -0.43
CA LEU A 252 -30.58 17.32 0.60
C LEU A 252 -30.68 18.82 0.88
N LYS A 253 -30.77 19.66 -0.16
CA LYS A 253 -30.88 21.12 -0.01
C LYS A 253 -32.05 21.57 0.89
N PRO A 254 -33.27 21.02 0.76
CA PRO A 254 -34.41 21.44 1.58
C PRO A 254 -34.26 21.09 3.07
N GLN A 255 -33.28 20.26 3.41
CA GLN A 255 -32.98 19.82 4.79
C GLN A 255 -31.69 20.45 5.32
N GLU A 256 -31.06 21.35 4.55
CA GLU A 256 -29.74 21.91 4.85
C GLU A 256 -28.70 20.82 5.18
N ALA A 257 -28.85 19.65 4.53
CA ALA A 257 -28.09 18.47 4.88
C ALA A 257 -26.65 18.53 4.35
N HIS A 258 -25.77 17.81 5.03
CA HIS A 258 -24.43 17.45 4.56
C HIS A 258 -24.28 15.93 4.42
N VAL A 259 -23.37 15.53 3.55
CA VAL A 259 -22.90 14.15 3.39
C VAL A 259 -21.43 14.10 3.81
N GLU A 260 -21.10 13.13 4.65
CA GLU A 260 -19.75 12.86 5.13
C GLU A 260 -19.32 11.46 4.69
N VAL A 261 -18.16 11.37 4.04
CA VAL A 261 -17.57 10.13 3.56
C VAL A 261 -16.25 9.92 4.28
N HIS A 262 -16.14 8.81 5.01
CA HIS A 262 -14.88 8.39 5.61
C HIS A 262 -14.19 7.39 4.71
N CYS A 263 -12.89 7.57 4.58
CA CYS A 263 -12.03 6.72 3.77
C CYS A 263 -10.71 6.50 4.50
N VAL A 264 -10.05 5.40 4.16
CA VAL A 264 -8.71 5.10 4.64
C VAL A 264 -7.78 5.10 3.44
N ILE A 265 -6.67 5.83 3.55
CA ILE A 265 -5.66 5.98 2.52
C ILE A 265 -4.32 5.66 3.15
N ASN A 266 -3.72 4.54 2.75
CA ASN A 266 -2.46 4.04 3.29
C ASN A 266 -2.44 3.98 4.83
N GLY A 267 -3.56 3.54 5.43
CA GLY A 267 -3.72 3.45 6.89
C GLY A 267 -4.16 4.73 7.59
N ILE A 268 -4.16 5.89 6.91
CA ILE A 268 -4.58 7.17 7.48
C ILE A 268 -6.06 7.41 7.19
N THR A 269 -6.83 7.69 8.24
CA THR A 269 -8.26 8.03 8.13
C THR A 269 -8.44 9.43 7.55
N HIS A 270 -9.38 9.58 6.63
CA HIS A 270 -9.76 10.85 6.03
C HIS A 270 -11.28 10.97 6.08
N ALA A 271 -11.79 12.19 6.21
CA ALA A 271 -13.22 12.47 6.15
C ALA A 271 -13.49 13.65 5.21
N VAL A 272 -14.33 13.41 4.20
CA VAL A 272 -14.79 14.43 3.26
C VAL A 272 -16.22 14.80 3.62
N ARG A 273 -16.47 16.04 4.01
CA ARG A 273 -17.81 16.55 4.31
C ARG A 273 -18.23 17.58 3.27
N ARG A 274 -19.38 17.38 2.65
CA ARG A 274 -19.94 18.31 1.66
C ARG A 274 -21.33 18.79 2.06
N TYR A 275 -21.51 20.11 2.11
CA TYR A 275 -22.80 20.75 2.46
C TYR A 275 -23.65 20.98 1.21
N ALA A 276 -24.94 20.63 1.28
CA ALA A 276 -25.84 20.75 0.13
C ALA A 276 -26.26 22.21 -0.12
N ALA A 277 -26.31 23.04 0.92
CA ALA A 277 -26.77 24.42 0.86
C ALA A 277 -25.95 25.27 -0.12
N ASP A 278 -24.62 25.26 0.04
CA ASP A 278 -23.67 26.10 -0.71
C ASP A 278 -22.65 25.30 -1.51
N GLY A 279 -22.62 23.97 -1.35
CA GLY A 279 -21.64 23.10 -2.00
C GLY A 279 -20.25 23.11 -1.33
N THR A 280 -20.08 23.75 -0.17
CA THR A 280 -18.80 23.80 0.55
C THR A 280 -18.30 22.39 0.86
N VAL A 281 -17.01 22.17 0.59
CA VAL A 281 -16.31 20.91 0.82
C VAL A 281 -15.26 21.11 1.91
N LEU A 282 -15.32 20.27 2.93
CA LEU A 282 -14.34 20.20 4.01
C LEU A 282 -13.62 18.85 3.97
N LEU A 283 -12.33 18.86 4.27
CA LEU A 283 -11.49 17.67 4.40
C LEU A 283 -10.88 17.64 5.79
N LYS A 284 -10.94 16.49 6.45
CA LYS A 284 -10.19 16.17 7.66
C LYS A 284 -9.22 15.02 7.36
N VAL A 285 -7.98 15.15 7.84
CA VAL A 285 -6.92 14.16 7.67
C VAL A 285 -6.43 13.70 9.05
N GLY A 286 -6.49 12.40 9.32
CA GLY A 286 -6.16 11.81 10.62
C GLY A 286 -6.93 12.48 11.76
N ASP A 287 -6.21 12.90 12.78
CA ASP A 287 -6.76 13.59 13.95
C ASP A 287 -6.90 15.10 13.79
N GLY A 288 -6.51 15.67 12.64
CA GLY A 288 -6.61 17.10 12.37
C GLY A 288 -8.05 17.63 12.33
N ASP A 289 -8.19 18.94 12.16
CA ASP A 289 -9.50 19.59 12.03
C ASP A 289 -10.00 19.57 10.59
N PHE A 290 -11.28 19.91 10.40
CA PHE A 290 -11.86 20.07 9.08
C PHE A 290 -11.39 21.38 8.44
N GLU A 291 -10.77 21.27 7.28
CA GLU A 291 -10.31 22.41 6.49
C GLU A 291 -11.11 22.56 5.20
N LYS A 292 -11.35 23.80 4.78
CA LYS A 292 -12.05 24.07 3.52
C LYS A 292 -11.12 23.81 2.33
N VAL A 293 -11.55 22.95 1.43
CA VAL A 293 -10.77 22.54 0.25
C VAL A 293 -11.53 22.76 -1.05
N ARG A 294 -10.80 22.78 -2.17
CA ARG A 294 -11.38 22.78 -3.52
C ARG A 294 -11.78 21.35 -3.92
N GLU A 295 -12.79 21.21 -4.76
CA GLU A 295 -13.23 19.90 -5.29
C GLU A 295 -12.10 19.10 -5.95
N SER A 296 -11.18 19.78 -6.64
CA SER A 296 -10.04 19.15 -7.32
C SER A 296 -9.11 18.39 -6.37
N VAL A 297 -9.00 18.85 -5.11
CA VAL A 297 -8.18 18.17 -4.08
C VAL A 297 -8.79 16.82 -3.72
N ILE A 298 -10.12 16.74 -3.58
CA ILE A 298 -10.81 15.48 -3.30
C ILE A 298 -10.68 14.52 -4.48
N GLN A 299 -10.82 15.03 -5.70
CA GLN A 299 -10.70 14.23 -6.92
C GLN A 299 -9.31 13.61 -7.09
N SER A 300 -8.24 14.36 -6.76
CA SER A 300 -6.87 13.82 -6.77
C SER A 300 -6.61 12.84 -5.63
N LEU A 301 -7.21 13.09 -4.46
CA LEU A 301 -7.00 12.26 -3.28
C LEU A 301 -7.71 10.90 -3.41
N LEU A 302 -8.93 10.89 -3.92
CA LEU A 302 -9.79 9.71 -4.09
C LEU A 302 -10.41 9.70 -5.49
N PRO A 303 -9.65 9.25 -6.51
CA PRO A 303 -10.15 9.13 -7.86
C PRO A 303 -11.14 7.96 -7.95
N ILE A 304 -12.42 8.23 -7.68
CA ILE A 304 -13.46 7.20 -7.76
C ILE A 304 -13.88 6.93 -9.20
N GLN A 305 -14.16 5.65 -9.46
CA GLN A 305 -14.79 5.19 -10.68
C GLN A 305 -16.23 4.83 -10.34
N ALA A 306 -17.18 5.56 -10.93
CA ALA A 306 -18.58 5.37 -10.63
C ALA A 306 -19.42 5.35 -11.92
N TYR A 307 -20.25 4.32 -12.03
CA TYR A 307 -21.11 4.10 -13.19
C TYR A 307 -22.57 4.05 -12.73
N SER A 308 -23.39 4.90 -13.35
CA SER A 308 -24.84 4.91 -13.19
C SER A 308 -25.47 3.77 -13.98
N GLN A 309 -26.76 3.52 -13.74
CA GLN A 309 -27.51 2.49 -14.44
C GLN A 309 -27.45 2.68 -15.96
N LYS A 310 -27.14 1.61 -16.70
CA LYS A 310 -26.95 1.57 -18.16
C LYS A 310 -25.76 2.36 -18.71
N GLN A 311 -24.86 2.88 -17.88
CA GLN A 311 -23.66 3.59 -18.40
C GLN A 311 -22.59 2.62 -18.93
N LEU A 312 -22.42 1.44 -18.33
CA LEU A 312 -21.41 0.48 -18.80
C LEU A 312 -21.68 -0.01 -20.24
N SER A 313 -22.95 -0.12 -20.64
CA SER A 313 -23.31 -0.47 -22.03
C SER A 313 -22.91 0.59 -23.06
N SER A 314 -22.75 1.86 -22.64
CA SER A 314 -22.28 2.95 -23.50
C SER A 314 -20.78 3.22 -23.40
N VAL A 315 -20.05 2.57 -22.48
CA VAL A 315 -18.59 2.77 -22.32
C VAL A 315 -17.82 2.32 -23.56
N ALA A 316 -18.23 1.21 -24.20
CA ALA A 316 -17.58 0.69 -25.40
C ALA A 316 -17.63 1.66 -26.60
N ILE A 317 -18.55 2.64 -26.57
CA ILE A 317 -18.79 3.59 -27.67
C ILE A 317 -18.08 4.93 -27.38
N ARG A 318 -17.72 5.21 -26.12
CA ARG A 318 -17.18 6.51 -25.69
C ARG A 318 -15.68 6.42 -25.45
N VAL A 319 -14.89 6.97 -26.38
CA VAL A 319 -13.42 6.98 -26.32
C VAL A 319 -12.90 7.59 -25.02
N ASP A 320 -13.51 8.68 -24.53
CA ASP A 320 -13.09 9.33 -23.28
C ASP A 320 -13.35 8.47 -22.03
N GLU A 321 -14.45 7.72 -21.99
CA GLU A 321 -14.75 6.81 -20.89
C GLU A 321 -13.88 5.56 -20.94
N LEU A 322 -13.59 5.05 -22.14
CA LEU A 322 -12.60 3.99 -22.37
C LEU A 322 -11.21 4.42 -21.92
N LEU A 323 -10.80 5.64 -22.28
CA LEU A 323 -9.53 6.21 -21.86
C LEU A 323 -9.48 6.36 -20.34
N ARG A 324 -10.53 6.93 -19.70
CA ARG A 324 -10.63 7.01 -18.24
C ARG A 324 -10.57 5.62 -17.59
N PHE A 325 -11.27 4.62 -18.14
CA PHE A 325 -11.29 3.26 -17.61
C PHE A 325 -9.90 2.60 -17.65
N VAL A 326 -9.15 2.80 -18.73
CA VAL A 326 -7.79 2.25 -18.89
C VAL A 326 -6.75 3.03 -18.09
N THR A 327 -6.89 4.35 -17.99
CA THR A 327 -5.88 5.23 -17.35
C THR A 327 -6.06 5.38 -15.85
N ALA A 328 -7.28 5.34 -15.32
CA ALA A 328 -7.52 5.56 -13.90
C ALA A 328 -6.81 4.54 -12.97
N PRO A 329 -6.72 3.23 -13.30
CA PRO A 329 -5.94 2.28 -12.49
C PRO A 329 -4.44 2.61 -12.42
N ILE A 330 -3.90 3.26 -13.45
CA ILE A 330 -2.46 3.58 -13.60
C ILE A 330 -2.17 5.07 -13.44
N GLN A 331 -3.11 5.84 -12.88
CA GLN A 331 -3.01 7.30 -12.88
C GLN A 331 -1.81 7.82 -12.09
N ARG A 332 -1.44 7.14 -10.98
CA ARG A 332 -0.24 7.45 -10.21
C ARG A 332 1.04 7.26 -11.04
N ASP A 333 1.10 6.19 -11.82
CA ASP A 333 2.25 5.90 -12.68
C ASP A 333 2.37 6.96 -13.78
N LEU A 334 1.23 7.37 -14.36
CA LEU A 334 1.19 8.44 -15.36
C LEU A 334 1.65 9.79 -14.79
N GLU A 335 1.22 10.14 -13.57
CA GLU A 335 1.65 11.36 -12.88
C GLU A 335 3.16 11.33 -12.56
N GLU A 336 3.69 10.18 -12.14
CA GLU A 336 5.12 10.01 -11.92
C GLU A 336 5.92 10.16 -13.22
N ILE A 337 5.45 9.57 -14.31
CA ILE A 337 6.07 9.69 -15.63
C ILE A 337 6.05 11.15 -16.09
N ASP A 338 4.94 11.87 -15.90
CA ASP A 338 4.88 13.28 -16.29
C ASP A 338 5.82 14.15 -15.44
N ARG A 339 5.92 13.90 -14.14
CA ARG A 339 6.89 14.58 -13.27
C ARG A 339 8.32 14.35 -13.76
N LYS A 340 8.69 13.10 -14.06
CA LYS A 340 10.01 12.75 -14.62
C LYS A 340 10.24 13.45 -15.96
N ARG A 341 9.22 13.52 -16.82
CA ARG A 341 9.28 14.23 -18.10
C ARG A 341 9.56 15.72 -17.91
N GLN A 342 8.88 16.37 -16.97
CA GLN A 342 9.08 17.79 -16.67
C GLN A 342 10.48 18.06 -16.11
N GLU A 343 10.99 17.18 -15.25
CA GLU A 343 12.35 17.26 -14.71
C GLU A 343 13.41 17.17 -15.83
N VAL A 344 13.31 16.16 -16.69
CA VAL A 344 14.22 15.99 -17.84
C VAL A 344 14.15 17.19 -18.79
N ALA A 345 12.94 17.69 -19.07
CA ALA A 345 12.77 18.88 -19.89
C ALA A 345 13.42 20.12 -19.26
N GLY A 346 13.33 20.27 -17.93
CA GLY A 346 14.01 21.32 -17.18
C GLY A 346 15.53 21.25 -17.33
N ARG A 347 16.11 20.07 -17.08
CA ARG A 347 17.55 19.81 -17.23
C ARG A 347 18.06 20.07 -18.65
N LEU A 348 17.26 19.72 -19.67
CA LEU A 348 17.62 19.99 -21.06
C LEU A 348 17.72 21.49 -21.35
N ARG A 349 16.79 22.31 -20.84
CA ARG A 349 16.83 23.77 -20.98
C ARG A 349 18.05 24.37 -20.29
N GLU A 350 18.37 23.90 -19.10
CA GLU A 350 19.55 24.35 -18.34
C GLU A 350 20.86 24.01 -19.05
N ASN A 351 20.98 22.78 -19.57
CA ASN A 351 22.16 22.35 -20.34
C ASN A 351 22.30 23.18 -21.63
N TYR A 352 21.19 23.44 -22.32
CA TYR A 352 21.21 24.28 -23.51
C TYR A 352 21.64 25.72 -23.20
N GLY A 353 21.09 26.32 -22.14
CA GLY A 353 21.52 27.66 -21.69
C GLY A 353 22.99 27.70 -21.28
N THR A 354 23.55 26.61 -20.75
CA THR A 354 24.97 26.50 -20.43
C THR A 354 25.83 26.39 -21.70
N LEU A 355 25.40 25.61 -22.69
CA LEU A 355 26.07 25.52 -23.98
C LEU A 355 26.08 26.86 -24.73
N GLU A 356 24.97 27.59 -24.69
CA GLU A 356 24.85 28.91 -25.31
C GLU A 356 25.81 29.91 -24.67
N ARG A 357 25.86 29.97 -23.33
CA ARG A 357 26.83 30.77 -22.58
C ARG A 357 28.28 30.42 -22.95
N HIS A 358 28.61 29.13 -23.02
CA HIS A 358 29.93 28.69 -23.44
C HIS A 358 30.28 29.18 -24.85
N ARG A 359 29.36 29.09 -25.80
CA ARG A 359 29.58 29.58 -27.18
C ARG A 359 29.82 31.08 -27.22
N THR A 360 29.00 31.87 -26.52
CA THR A 360 29.18 33.33 -26.44
C THR A 360 30.55 33.70 -25.88
N LEU A 361 30.94 33.10 -24.76
CA LEU A 361 32.26 33.33 -24.15
C LEU A 361 33.40 32.91 -25.07
N THR A 362 33.26 31.78 -25.78
CA THR A 362 34.27 31.31 -26.75
C THR A 362 34.49 32.35 -27.85
N THR A 363 33.41 32.86 -28.45
CA THR A 363 33.50 33.91 -29.48
C THR A 363 34.09 35.21 -28.93
N GLU A 364 33.81 35.55 -27.68
CA GLU A 364 34.36 36.74 -27.03
C GLU A 364 35.87 36.61 -26.75
N ILE A 365 36.33 35.42 -26.36
CA ILE A 365 37.75 35.09 -26.22
C ILE A 365 38.46 35.20 -27.57
N GLU A 366 37.90 34.61 -28.64
CA GLU A 366 38.47 34.69 -29.99
C GLU A 366 38.61 36.15 -30.47
N ARG A 367 37.56 36.96 -30.29
CA ARG A 367 37.59 38.40 -30.62
C ARG A 367 38.65 39.14 -29.81
N SER A 368 38.76 38.84 -28.52
CA SER A 368 39.74 39.46 -27.64
C SER A 368 41.17 39.08 -28.04
N ALA A 369 41.42 37.83 -28.40
CA ALA A 369 42.72 37.36 -28.88
C ALA A 369 43.16 38.06 -30.19
N VAL A 370 42.23 38.24 -31.13
CA VAL A 370 42.50 39.00 -32.37
C VAL A 370 42.79 40.47 -32.05
N ARG A 371 42.01 41.09 -31.15
CA ARG A 371 42.21 42.48 -30.73
C ARG A 371 43.57 42.69 -30.06
N VAL A 372 43.98 41.78 -29.17
CA VAL A 372 45.31 41.81 -28.54
C VAL A 372 46.41 41.73 -29.59
N ARG A 373 46.30 40.82 -30.57
CA ARG A 373 47.27 40.70 -31.66
C ARG A 373 47.38 41.98 -32.48
N SER A 374 46.25 42.56 -32.88
CA SER A 374 46.23 43.81 -33.65
C SER A 374 46.84 44.98 -32.87
N LEU A 375 46.51 45.13 -31.58
CA LEU A 375 47.10 46.17 -30.73
C LEU A 375 48.61 45.96 -30.52
N ALA A 376 49.06 44.71 -30.41
CA ALA A 376 50.48 44.39 -30.31
C ALA A 376 51.25 44.78 -31.59
N GLU A 377 50.70 44.48 -32.76
CA GLU A 377 51.27 44.89 -34.05
C GLU A 377 51.27 46.41 -34.22
N GLN A 378 50.19 47.11 -33.85
CA GLN A 378 50.14 48.57 -33.85
C GLN A 378 51.18 49.18 -32.91
N ALA A 379 51.33 48.62 -31.71
CA ALA A 379 52.33 49.06 -30.75
C ALA A 379 53.75 48.83 -31.27
N GLN A 380 54.00 47.72 -31.97
CA GLN A 380 55.29 47.45 -32.60
C GLN A 380 55.57 48.42 -33.76
N ALA A 381 54.60 48.66 -34.64
CA ALA A 381 54.72 49.62 -35.74
C ALA A 381 54.99 51.05 -35.23
N LEU A 382 54.33 51.46 -34.13
CA LEU A 382 54.62 52.74 -33.47
C LEU A 382 56.04 52.80 -32.90
N ARG A 383 56.58 51.69 -32.36
CA ARG A 383 57.97 51.62 -31.88
C ARG A 383 58.95 51.73 -33.04
N ASP A 384 58.68 51.03 -34.14
CA ASP A 384 59.56 51.01 -35.32
C ASP A 384 59.54 52.35 -36.07
N GLY A 385 58.42 53.09 -36.00
CA GLY A 385 58.26 54.43 -36.58
C GLY A 385 58.91 55.58 -35.81
N LEU A 386 59.46 55.35 -34.61
CA LEU A 386 60.17 56.37 -33.85
C LEU A 386 61.57 56.61 -34.45
N SER A 387 61.72 57.68 -35.24
CA SER A 387 63.02 58.15 -35.74
C SER A 387 63.56 59.30 -34.88
N GLY A 388 64.88 59.27 -34.60
CA GLY A 388 65.57 60.28 -33.77
C GLY A 388 65.94 59.85 -32.34
N LEU A 389 65.76 58.59 -31.98
CA LEU A 389 66.10 58.07 -30.64
C LEU A 389 67.62 57.89 -30.44
N SER A 390 68.11 58.22 -29.25
CA SER A 390 69.49 57.95 -28.82
C SER A 390 69.75 56.44 -28.69
N GLU A 391 71.02 56.02 -28.70
CA GLU A 391 71.38 54.59 -28.54
C GLU A 391 70.93 54.02 -27.18
N GLU A 392 70.84 54.86 -26.15
CA GLU A 392 70.38 54.52 -24.80
C GLU A 392 68.87 54.28 -24.76
N ASP A 393 68.08 55.14 -25.41
CA ASP A 393 66.62 55.00 -25.45
C ASP A 393 66.16 53.76 -26.23
N ARG A 394 66.90 53.39 -27.29
CA ARG A 394 66.66 52.14 -28.03
C ARG A 394 66.90 50.89 -27.17
N LYS A 395 67.92 50.90 -26.30
CA LYS A 395 68.18 49.79 -25.36
C LYS A 395 67.06 49.65 -24.32
N VAL A 396 66.53 50.75 -23.79
CA VAL A 396 65.42 50.73 -22.83
C VAL A 396 64.13 50.22 -23.49
N LEU A 397 63.82 50.66 -24.71
CA LEU A 397 62.65 50.18 -25.47
C LEU A 397 62.76 48.68 -25.81
N ALA A 398 63.94 48.18 -26.15
CA ALA A 398 64.18 46.77 -26.41
C ALA A 398 64.00 45.88 -25.15
N GLY A 399 64.30 46.42 -23.96
CA GLY A 399 64.11 45.74 -22.68
C GLY A 399 62.64 45.60 -22.24
N LYS A 400 61.72 46.38 -22.82
CA LYS A 400 60.31 46.43 -22.41
C LYS A 400 59.61 45.08 -22.52
N ALA A 401 59.88 44.28 -23.55
CA ALA A 401 59.27 42.95 -23.70
C ALA A 401 59.63 41.99 -22.54
N GLY A 402 60.84 42.13 -21.97
CA GLY A 402 61.24 41.41 -20.77
C GLY A 402 60.49 41.88 -19.52
N HIS A 403 60.33 43.21 -19.37
CA HIS A 403 59.56 43.79 -18.27
C HIS A 403 58.07 43.45 -18.32
N ASP A 404 57.47 43.46 -19.51
CA ASP A 404 56.07 43.11 -19.71
C ASP A 404 55.83 41.62 -19.36
N ARG A 405 56.75 40.71 -19.76
CA ARG A 405 56.69 39.29 -19.36
C ARG A 405 56.80 39.10 -17.85
N VAL A 406 57.74 39.80 -17.20
CA VAL A 406 57.92 39.71 -15.74
C VAL A 406 56.68 40.26 -15.02
N ARG A 407 56.10 41.36 -15.53
CA ARG A 407 54.86 41.93 -15.00
C ARG A 407 53.67 40.99 -15.19
N GLU A 408 53.52 40.36 -16.36
CA GLU A 408 52.50 39.32 -16.57
C GLU A 408 52.66 38.19 -15.56
N PHE A 409 53.86 37.61 -15.43
CA PHE A 409 54.13 36.56 -14.45
C PHE A 409 53.76 36.98 -13.02
N TYR A 410 54.06 38.23 -12.64
CA TYR A 410 53.73 38.77 -11.33
C TYR A 410 52.21 38.87 -11.13
N VAL A 411 51.47 39.41 -12.11
CA VAL A 411 50.01 39.53 -12.05
C VAL A 411 49.34 38.15 -11.98
N THR A 412 49.81 37.17 -12.77
CA THR A 412 49.27 35.80 -12.70
C THR A 412 49.56 35.15 -11.35
N TRP A 413 50.74 35.40 -10.79
CA TRP A 413 51.10 34.95 -9.45
C TRP A 413 50.20 35.58 -8.38
N GLU A 414 49.96 36.89 -8.46
CA GLU A 414 49.12 37.63 -7.52
C GLU A 414 47.66 37.15 -7.57
N GLN A 415 47.14 36.87 -8.77
CA GLN A 415 45.81 36.28 -8.96
C GLN A 415 45.72 34.87 -8.38
N HIS A 416 46.74 34.04 -8.59
CA HIS A 416 46.81 32.70 -7.99
C HIS A 416 46.86 32.78 -6.46
N LEU A 417 47.65 33.70 -5.90
CA LEU A 417 47.75 33.89 -4.46
C LEU A 417 46.41 34.35 -3.87
N ALA A 418 45.73 35.29 -4.53
CA ALA A 418 44.41 35.76 -4.13
C ALA A 418 43.34 34.67 -4.22
N ALA A 419 43.33 33.86 -5.28
CA ALA A 419 42.42 32.72 -5.42
C ALA A 419 42.67 31.65 -4.34
N THR A 420 43.93 31.34 -4.07
CA THR A 420 44.33 30.38 -3.02
C THR A 420 43.95 30.91 -1.64
N GLN A 421 44.11 32.21 -1.40
CA GLN A 421 43.69 32.85 -0.14
C GLN A 421 42.16 32.85 0.02
N ALA A 422 41.41 33.07 -1.05
CA ALA A 422 39.95 32.97 -1.05
C ALA A 422 39.46 31.53 -0.79
N GLU A 423 40.17 30.54 -1.33
CA GLU A 423 39.86 29.12 -1.11
C GLU A 423 40.21 28.69 0.33
N LEU A 424 41.36 29.12 0.86
CA LEU A 424 41.77 28.89 2.26
C LEU A 424 40.84 29.57 3.27
N THR A 425 40.40 30.80 2.99
CA THR A 425 39.41 31.49 3.84
C THR A 425 38.05 30.80 3.75
N GLY A 426 37.61 30.37 2.56
CA GLY A 426 36.42 29.54 2.41
C GLY A 426 36.48 28.22 3.19
N GLN A 427 37.64 27.55 3.18
CA GLN A 427 37.89 26.34 3.98
C GLN A 427 37.95 26.65 5.49
N GLY A 428 38.53 27.77 5.91
CA GLY A 428 38.54 28.22 7.31
C GLY A 428 37.12 28.47 7.85
N HIS A 429 36.26 29.12 7.06
CA HIS A 429 34.85 29.31 7.39
C HIS A 429 34.08 27.98 7.42
N SER A 430 34.43 27.00 6.57
CA SER A 430 33.87 25.65 6.60
C SER A 430 34.32 24.89 7.86
N VAL A 431 35.57 25.05 8.30
CA VAL A 431 36.11 24.43 9.51
C VAL A 431 35.48 25.04 10.76
N GLU A 432 35.36 26.36 10.84
CA GLU A 432 34.66 27.06 11.94
C GLU A 432 33.16 26.70 11.97
N ALA A 433 32.52 26.55 10.81
CA ALA A 433 31.15 26.05 10.73
C ALA A 433 31.04 24.61 11.26
N THR A 434 31.98 23.72 10.94
CA THR A 434 32.02 22.36 11.49
C THR A 434 32.35 22.33 12.99
N GLU A 435 33.23 23.20 13.50
CA GLU A 435 33.48 23.34 14.94
C GLU A 435 32.25 23.89 15.67
N SER A 436 31.46 24.78 15.06
CA SER A 436 30.19 25.23 15.65
C SER A 436 29.14 24.13 15.69
N VAL A 437 29.12 23.22 14.70
CA VAL A 437 28.23 22.05 14.67
C VAL A 437 28.66 20.99 15.67
N VAL A 438 29.96 20.80 15.88
CA VAL A 438 30.52 19.88 16.90
C VAL A 438 30.37 20.46 18.32
N GLY A 439 30.52 21.78 18.50
CA GLY A 439 30.28 22.48 19.77
C GLY A 439 28.80 22.59 20.15
N ALA A 440 27.87 22.41 19.20
CA ALA A 440 26.43 22.40 19.43
C ALA A 440 25.87 21.02 19.85
N TRP A 441 26.72 20.03 20.15
CA TRP A 441 26.31 18.74 20.73
C TRP A 441 26.67 18.61 22.24
N PRO A 442 25.92 19.23 23.17
CA PRO A 442 25.90 18.80 24.56
C PRO A 442 24.71 17.85 24.77
N GLY A 443 24.92 16.53 24.61
CA GLY A 443 23.86 15.59 24.95
C GLY A 443 23.99 14.18 24.42
N LEU A 444 25.17 13.54 24.51
CA LEU A 444 25.28 12.08 24.44
C LEU A 444 26.71 11.67 24.83
N LEU A 445 26.96 11.66 26.14
CA LEU A 445 27.90 10.78 26.87
C LEU A 445 27.92 11.23 28.35
N GLY A 446 26.73 11.35 28.94
CA GLY A 446 26.55 11.41 30.38
C GLY A 446 26.42 9.99 30.90
N GLY A 447 27.54 9.40 31.29
CA GLY A 447 27.56 8.07 31.85
C GLY A 447 28.96 7.50 31.83
N TRP A 448 29.76 7.86 32.83
CA TRP A 448 30.46 6.90 33.69
C TRP A 448 31.10 7.67 34.84
N SER A 449 30.62 7.36 36.04
CA SER A 449 31.04 7.89 37.33
C SER A 449 32.48 7.49 37.67
N ARG A 450 33.27 8.47 38.08
CA ARG A 450 34.45 8.29 38.93
C ARG A 450 34.03 8.06 40.38
N GLY A 451 34.74 7.16 41.03
CA GLY A 451 34.95 7.03 42.47
C GLY A 451 35.89 5.84 42.66
N ASP A 452 36.98 5.87 43.40
CA ASP A 452 37.64 6.88 44.21
C ASP A 452 39.13 6.50 44.26
N GLU A 453 39.98 7.47 44.59
CA GLU A 453 41.39 7.27 44.96
C GLU A 453 41.53 6.40 46.21
N ALA A 454 42.54 5.53 46.24
CA ALA A 454 43.28 5.23 47.46
C ALA A 454 44.69 4.70 47.13
N ASP A 455 45.64 5.36 47.78
CA ASP A 455 47.08 5.12 47.93
C ASP A 455 47.53 3.65 48.09
N GLY A 456 48.81 3.42 47.78
CA GLY A 456 49.58 2.40 48.51
C GLY A 456 50.58 1.59 47.70
N ASP A 457 51.79 2.14 47.60
CA ASP A 457 53.08 1.51 47.93
C ASP A 457 53.34 0.00 47.63
N GLY A 458 54.51 -0.26 47.06
CA GLY A 458 55.31 -1.45 47.39
C GLY A 458 55.36 -2.63 46.40
N GLY A 459 56.52 -2.76 45.74
CA GLY A 459 57.25 -4.04 45.76
C GLY A 459 57.19 -4.97 44.55
N GLY A 460 58.23 -4.89 43.70
CA GLY A 460 59.08 -6.02 43.33
C GLY A 460 58.58 -7.11 42.36
N PRO A 461 59.48 -7.77 41.59
CA PRO A 461 59.14 -8.45 40.34
C PRO A 461 58.99 -9.98 40.48
N GLY A 462 58.26 -10.58 39.54
CA GLY A 462 58.17 -12.02 39.29
C GLY A 462 57.58 -12.28 37.91
#